data_AF-A0A661DDC6-F1
#
_entry.id   AF-A0A661DDC6-F1
#
_cell.length_a   1.000
_cell.length_b   1.000
_cell.length_c   1.000
_cell.angle_alpha   90.00
_cell.angle_beta   90.00
_cell.angle_gamma   90.00
#
_symmetry.space_group_name_H-M   'P 1'
#
loop_
_entity.id
_entity.type
_entity.pdbx_description
1 polymer ?
#
loop_
_entity_poly.entity_id
_entity_poly.type
_entity_poly.pdbx_seq_one_letter_code
_entity_poly.pdbx_strand_id
1 'polypeptide(L)' 'MSLTIEQTQEVISKYQRSEGDTGSAEVQVALLTARITNLADHFKTNIHDHH' A
#
# COMPACT_ATOMS: atom_id res chain seq x y z
N MET A 1 -8.67 1.13 3.83
CA MET A 1 -8.12 0.86 5.18
C MET A 1 -6.61 1.10 5.16
N SER A 2 -6.04 1.36 6.34
CA SER A 2 -4.60 1.68 6.49
C SER A 2 -3.75 0.41 6.41
N LEU A 3 -2.59 0.48 5.75
CA LEU A 3 -1.59 -0.60 5.80
C LEU A 3 -0.96 -0.67 7.19
N THR A 4 -0.65 -1.87 7.68
CA THR A 4 0.13 -2.01 8.91
C THR A 4 1.58 -1.61 8.69
N ILE A 5 2.33 -1.42 9.77
CA ILE A 5 3.75 -1.08 9.71
C ILE A 5 4.52 -2.21 9.03
N GLU A 6 4.21 -3.46 9.37
CA GLU A 6 4.86 -4.65 8.83
C GLU A 6 4.65 -4.75 7.31
N GLN A 7 3.41 -4.58 6.83
CA GLN A 7 3.08 -4.59 5.40
C GLN A 7 3.78 -3.45 4.65
N THR A 8 3.84 -2.27 5.27
CA THR A 8 4.50 -1.11 4.68
C THR A 8 6.01 -1.36 4.54
N GLN A 9 6.65 -1.91 5.57
CA GLN A 9 8.07 -2.26 5.54
C GLN A 9 8.39 -3.37 4.54
N GLU A 10 7.52 -4.37 4.40
CA GLU A 10 7.66 -5.44 3.41
C GLU A 10 7.61 -4.87 1.98
N VAL A 11 6.63 -4.00 1.69
CA VAL A 11 6.50 -3.34 0.39
C VAL A 11 7.72 -2.47 0.09
N ILE A 12 8.17 -1.66 1.04
CA ILE A 12 9.38 -0.83 0.86
C ILE A 12 10.59 -1.73 0.57
N SER A 13 10.82 -2.76 1.38
CA SER A 13 11.97 -3.66 1.22
C SER A 13 12.00 -4.36 -0.14
N LYS A 14 10.82 -4.64 -0.72
CA LYS A 14 10.68 -5.31 -2.02
C LYS A 14 10.92 -4.41 -3.22
N TYR A 15 10.60 -3.12 -3.12
CA TYR A 15 10.63 -2.18 -4.25
C TYR A 15 11.64 -1.04 -4.10
N GLN A 16 12.34 -0.94 -2.96
CA GLN A 16 13.42 0.03 -2.76
C GLN A 16 14.54 -0.19 -3.79
N ARG A 17 15.09 0.90 -4.31
CA ARG A 17 16.22 0.83 -5.26
C ARG A 17 17.57 0.75 -4.56
N SER A 18 17.62 1.24 -3.33
CA SER A 18 18.78 1.21 -2.45
C SER A 18 18.29 1.13 -1.00
N GLU A 19 19.17 0.72 -0.10
CA GLU A 19 18.86 0.70 1.34
C GLU A 19 18.39 2.08 1.82
N GLY A 20 17.22 2.11 2.47
CA GLY A 20 16.62 3.34 2.99
C GLY A 20 15.83 4.16 1.96
N ASP A 21 15.69 3.69 0.71
CA ASP A 21 14.84 4.32 -0.29
C ASP A 21 13.36 4.08 0.04
N THR A 22 12.75 5.07 0.68
CA THR A 22 11.33 5.07 1.05
C THR A 22 10.47 5.98 0.17
N GLY A 23 11.10 6.75 -0.73
CA GLY A 23 10.49 7.88 -1.43
C GLY A 23 10.48 7.76 -2.96
N SER A 24 11.16 6.76 -3.53
CA SER A 24 11.19 6.57 -4.98
C SER A 24 9.80 6.33 -5.58
N ALA A 25 9.69 6.63 -6.88
CA ALA A 25 8.44 6.43 -7.61
C ALA A 25 7.97 4.98 -7.53
N GLU A 26 8.90 4.03 -7.62
CA GLU A 26 8.66 2.59 -7.54
C GLU A 26 8.07 2.19 -6.18
N VAL A 27 8.67 2.66 -5.08
CA VAL A 27 8.18 2.41 -3.72
C VAL A 27 6.82 3.07 -3.48
N GLN A 28 6.65 4.32 -3.89
CA GLN A 28 5.39 5.05 -3.70
C GLN A 28 4.25 4.42 -4.52
N VAL A 29 4.51 4.01 -5.77
CA VAL A 29 3.53 3.29 -6.60
C VAL A 29 3.17 1.95 -5.96
N ALA A 30 4.15 1.21 -5.44
CA ALA A 30 3.89 -0.05 -4.77
C ALA A 30 3.02 0.12 -3.51
N LEU A 31 3.30 1.13 -2.68
CA LEU A 31 2.51 1.46 -1.49
C LEU A 31 1.07 1.88 -1.83
N LEU A 32 0.90 2.72 -2.85
CA LEU A 32 -0.44 3.12 -3.34
C LEU A 32 -1.21 1.91 -3.90
N THR A 33 -0.53 1.05 -4.65
CA THR A 33 -1.13 -0.18 -5.21
C THR A 33 -1.62 -1.09 -4.09
N ALA A 34 -0.80 -1.33 -3.06
CA ALA A 34 -1.19 -2.15 -1.91
C ALA A 34 -2.41 -1.56 -1.17
N ARG A 35 -2.46 -0.23 -1.00
CA ARG A 35 -3.62 0.46 -0.42
C ARG A 35 -4.88 0.33 -1.27
N ILE A 36 -4.75 0.47 -2.59
CA ILE A 36 -5.87 0.34 -3.54
C ILE A 36 -6.44 -1.07 -3.48
N THR A 37 -5.60 -2.11 -3.50
CA THR A 37 -6.06 -3.50 -3.40
C THR A 37 -6.81 -3.75 -2.09
N ASN A 38 -6.27 -3.26 -0.98
CA ASN A 38 -6.92 -3.39 0.32
C ASN A 38 -8.28 -2.65 0.39
N LEU A 39 -8.35 -1.45 -0.20
CA LEU A 39 -9.60 -0.69 -0.31
C LEU A 39 -10.62 -1.37 -1.23
N ALA A 40 -10.17 -1.95 -2.35
CA ALA A 40 -11.04 -2.66 -3.27
C ALA A 40 -11.73 -3.83 -2.58
N ASP A 41 -11.01 -4.60 -1.76
CA ASP A 41 -11.60 -5.69 -0.98
C ASP A 41 -12.52 -5.20 0.13
N HIS A 42 -12.17 -4.09 0.79
CA HIS A 42 -13.06 -3.42 1.76
C HIS A 42 -14.40 -3.02 1.16
N PHE A 43 -14.41 -2.41 -0.03
CA PHE A 43 -15.64 -1.97 -0.68
C PHE A 43 -16.50 -3.12 -1.21
N LYS A 44 -15.92 -4.29 -1.50
CA LYS A 44 -16.70 -5.50 -1.84
C LYS A 44 -17.57 -5.95 -0.67
N THR A 45 -17.09 -5.81 0.57
CA THR A 45 -17.83 -6.21 1.77
C THR A 45 -18.67 -5.06 2.34
N ASN A 46 -18.24 -3.81 2.13
CA ASN A 46 -18.90 -2.61 2.63
C ASN A 46 -19.49 -1.78 1.49
N ILE A 47 -20.51 -2.32 0.82
CA ILE A 47 -21.11 -1.74 -0.40
C ILE A 47 -21.74 -0.34 -0.22
N HIS A 48 -22.00 0.08 1.01
CA HIS A 48 -22.60 1.39 1.33
C HIS A 48 -21.57 2.42 1.83
N ASP A 49 -20.29 2.07 1.86
CA ASP A 49 -19.24 2.99 2.29
C ASP A 49 -18.83 3.90 1.13
N HIS A 50 -19.42 5.11 1.08
CA HIS A 50 -19.25 6.11 0.01
C HIS A 50 -18.63 7.43 0.47
N HIS A 51 -18.06 7.48 1.69
CA HIS A 51 -17.43 8.68 2.26
C HIS A 51 -16.21 9.13 1.45
#